data_AF-A0A847ITE1-F1
#
_entry.id   AF-A0A847ITE1-F1
#
_cell.length_a   1.000
_cell.length_b   1.000
_cell.length_c   1.000
_cell.angle_alpha   90.00
_cell.angle_beta   90.00
_cell.angle_gamma   90.00
#
_symmetry.space_group_name_H-M   'P 1'
#
loop_
_entity.id
_entity.type
_entity.pdbx_description
1 polymer ?
#
loop_
_entity_poly.entity_id
_entity_poly.type
_entity_poly.pdbx_seq_one_letter_code
_entity_poly.pdbx_strand_id
1 'polypeptide(L)'
;AIIQSILEIMNQKINHPDKDQGEITQREKDILYYICKGFSNAEIAKKLGISKRTVDKHRENLLLKTQSRNTANLVTYAVKHHYFDI
;
A
#
# COMPACT_ATOMS: atom_id res chain seq x y z
N ALA A 1 9.49 0.07 -36.77
CA ALA A 1 8.06 0.19 -37.11
C ALA A 1 7.33 0.69 -35.87
N ILE A 2 6.33 1.58 -36.02
CA ILE A 2 5.57 2.19 -34.91
C ILE A 2 5.06 1.14 -33.91
N ILE A 3 4.71 -0.05 -34.41
CA ILE A 3 4.25 -1.20 -33.61
C ILE A 3 5.30 -1.66 -32.58
N GLN A 4 6.60 -1.64 -32.94
CA GLN A 4 7.67 -2.04 -32.02
C GLN A 4 7.81 -1.02 -30.88
N SER A 5 7.69 0.27 -31.20
CA SER A 5 7.73 1.39 -30.25
C SER A 5 6.54 1.36 -29.28
N ILE A 6 5.35 1.05 -29.79
CA ILE A 6 4.13 0.89 -28.97
C ILE A 6 4.26 -0.31 -28.03
N LEU A 7 4.79 -1.44 -28.53
CA LEU A 7 4.98 -2.64 -27.73
C LEU A 7 5.95 -2.37 -26.56
N GLU A 8 7.00 -1.61 -26.80
CA GLU A 8 8.02 -1.24 -25.79
C GLU A 8 7.43 -0.35 -24.68
N ILE A 9 6.59 0.63 -25.05
CA ILE A 9 5.89 1.50 -24.09
C ILE A 9 4.87 0.71 -23.26
N MET A 10 4.15 -0.24 -23.87
CA MET A 10 3.20 -1.08 -23.15
C MET A 10 3.90 -2.08 -22.21
N ASN A 11 5.09 -2.56 -22.58
CA ASN A 11 5.86 -3.51 -21.78
C ASN A 11 6.59 -2.85 -20.59
N GLN A 12 6.87 -1.54 -20.64
CA GLN A 12 7.42 -0.79 -19.49
C GLN A 12 6.44 -0.72 -18.30
N LYS A 13 5.13 -0.79 -18.56
CA LYS A 13 4.08 -0.74 -17.53
C LYS A 13 3.81 -2.09 -16.87
N ILE A 14 4.32 -3.20 -17.42
CA ILE A 14 4.02 -4.57 -16.97
C ILE A 14 5.22 -5.19 -16.20
N ASN A 15 6.43 -4.68 -16.35
CA ASN A 15 7.65 -5.18 -15.66
C ASN A 15 8.30 -4.14 -14.74
N HIS A 16 7.57 -3.71 -13.71
CA HIS A 16 8.21 -3.05 -12.55
C HIS A 16 7.91 -3.85 -11.28
N PRO A 17 8.72 -4.88 -10.96
CA PRO A 17 8.76 -5.37 -9.60
C PRO A 17 9.42 -4.26 -8.76
N ASP A 18 8.61 -3.54 -8.01
CA ASP A 18 9.05 -2.85 -6.79
C ASP A 18 10.03 -1.68 -6.98
N LYS A 19 9.71 -0.74 -7.89
CA LYS A 19 10.45 0.54 -8.01
C LYS A 19 9.61 1.76 -7.69
N ASP A 20 8.71 1.62 -6.71
CA ASP A 20 8.11 2.73 -5.99
C ASP A 20 8.76 2.84 -4.61
N GLN A 21 9.98 3.38 -4.58
CA GLN A 21 10.66 3.66 -3.31
C GLN A 21 9.96 4.78 -2.50
N GLY A 22 8.95 5.45 -3.08
CA GLY A 22 8.12 6.47 -2.43
C GLY A 22 6.62 6.17 -2.39
N GLU A 23 6.09 5.27 -3.22
CA GLU A 23 4.65 4.97 -3.22
C GLU A 23 4.28 3.78 -2.33
N ILE A 24 3.04 3.82 -1.86
CA ILE A 24 2.42 2.76 -1.08
C ILE A 24 2.12 1.59 -2.02
N THR A 25 2.67 0.41 -1.72
CA THR A 25 2.41 -0.81 -2.49
C THR A 25 0.95 -1.25 -2.35
N GLN A 26 0.47 -2.12 -3.24
CA GLN A 26 -0.91 -2.61 -3.14
C GLN A 26 -1.22 -3.31 -1.81
N ARG A 27 -0.27 -4.09 -1.27
CA ARG A 27 -0.44 -4.72 0.05
C ARG A 27 -0.47 -3.72 1.19
N GLU A 28 0.32 -2.67 1.09
CA GLU A 28 0.26 -1.58 2.06
C GLU A 28 -1.07 -0.81 1.94
N LYS A 29 -1.63 -0.63 0.73
CA LYS A 29 -2.99 -0.05 0.54
C LYS A 29 -4.08 -0.93 1.16
N ASP A 30 -4.02 -2.24 0.96
CA ASP A 30 -4.96 -3.19 1.57
C ASP A 30 -4.95 -3.08 3.10
N ILE A 31 -3.75 -3.02 3.69
CA ILE A 31 -3.57 -2.90 5.13
C ILE A 31 -4.05 -1.52 5.63
N LEU A 32 -3.72 -0.45 4.91
CA LEU A 32 -4.18 0.91 5.20
C LEU A 32 -5.71 0.99 5.21
N TYR A 33 -6.38 0.37 4.26
CA TYR A 33 -7.83 0.30 4.18
C TYR A 33 -8.44 -0.32 5.44
N TYR A 34 -7.95 -1.47 5.87
CA TYR A 34 -8.47 -2.13 7.08
C TYR A 34 -8.11 -1.36 8.36
N ILE A 35 -6.96 -0.70 8.41
CA ILE A 35 -6.62 0.22 9.51
C ILE A 35 -7.65 1.35 9.60
N CYS A 36 -8.03 1.95 8.47
CA CYS A 36 -9.03 3.02 8.44
C CYS A 36 -10.43 2.52 8.83
N LYS A 37 -10.74 1.24 8.59
CA LYS A 37 -11.96 0.58 9.10
C LYS A 37 -11.89 0.20 10.59
N GLY A 38 -10.77 0.44 11.26
CA GLY A 38 -10.62 0.19 12.70
C GLY A 38 -10.24 -1.25 13.07
N PHE A 39 -9.79 -2.08 12.13
CA PHE A 39 -9.37 -3.45 12.43
C PHE A 39 -8.01 -3.47 13.15
N SER A 40 -7.86 -4.41 14.09
CA SER A 40 -6.58 -4.73 14.72
C SER A 40 -5.68 -5.52 13.79
N ASN A 41 -4.35 -5.49 14.02
CA ASN A 41 -3.39 -6.22 13.19
C ASN A 41 -3.68 -7.74 13.13
N ALA A 42 -4.27 -8.31 14.19
CA ALA A 42 -4.66 -9.71 14.22
C ALA A 42 -5.88 -10.00 13.32
N GLU A 43 -6.84 -9.08 13.25
CA GLU A 43 -8.00 -9.22 12.36
C GLU A 43 -7.62 -8.99 10.90
N ILE A 44 -6.75 -8.01 10.64
CA ILE A 44 -6.18 -7.76 9.31
C ILE A 44 -5.44 -9.01 8.81
N ALA A 45 -4.62 -9.62 9.67
CA ALA A 45 -3.91 -10.85 9.36
C ALA A 45 -4.86 -11.99 8.95
N LYS A 46 -5.95 -12.18 9.70
CA LYS A 46 -6.99 -13.16 9.36
C LYS A 46 -7.67 -12.86 8.03
N LYS A 47 -8.01 -11.60 7.76
CA LYS A 47 -8.69 -11.19 6.51
C LYS A 47 -7.80 -11.33 5.28
N LEU A 48 -6.51 -11.05 5.42
CA LEU A 48 -5.54 -11.13 4.32
C LEU A 48 -4.89 -12.51 4.17
N GLY A 49 -5.14 -13.45 5.08
CA GLY A 49 -4.55 -14.79 5.04
C GLY A 49 -3.03 -14.79 5.28
N ILE A 50 -2.51 -13.83 6.04
CA ILE A 50 -1.08 -13.67 6.33
C ILE A 50 -0.81 -13.65 7.84
N SER A 51 0.45 -13.73 8.24
CA SER A 51 0.81 -13.66 9.66
C SER A 51 0.64 -12.24 10.23
N LYS A 52 0.32 -12.12 11.52
CA LYS A 52 0.31 -10.83 12.23
C LYS A 52 1.65 -10.10 12.08
N ARG A 53 2.77 -10.82 12.17
CA ARG A 53 4.12 -10.26 11.98
C ARG A 53 4.30 -9.63 10.60
N THR A 54 3.72 -10.23 9.57
CA THR A 54 3.73 -9.67 8.20
C THR A 54 2.93 -8.37 8.15
N VAL A 55 1.75 -8.32 8.77
CA VAL A 55 0.95 -7.08 8.88
C VAL A 55 1.71 -6.00 9.65
N ASP A 56 2.33 -6.35 10.78
CA ASP A 56 3.14 -5.43 11.58
C ASP A 56 4.27 -4.82 10.73
N LYS A 57 4.93 -5.64 9.90
CA LYS A 57 6.01 -5.17 9.03
C LYS A 57 5.52 -4.22 7.93
N HIS A 58 4.42 -4.54 7.25
CA HIS A 58 3.84 -3.63 6.27
C HIS A 58 3.33 -2.34 6.91
N ARG A 59 2.79 -2.40 8.14
CA ARG A 59 2.38 -1.21 8.89
C ARG A 59 3.57 -0.33 9.27
N GLU A 60 4.69 -0.92 9.67
CA GLU A 60 5.94 -0.19 9.91
C GLU A 60 6.41 0.53 8.64
N ASN A 61 6.42 -0.17 7.51
CA ASN A 61 6.79 0.41 6.23
C ASN A 61 5.83 1.54 5.81
N LEU A 62 4.52 1.38 6.01
CA LEU A 62 3.52 2.43 5.81
C LEU A 62 3.83 3.69 6.63
N LEU A 63 4.14 3.53 7.92
CA LEU A 63 4.49 4.67 8.78
C LEU A 63 5.73 5.40 8.27
N LEU A 64 6.76 4.65 7.84
CA LEU A 64 7.99 5.22 7.28
C LEU A 64 7.73 5.95 5.95
N LYS A 65 7.04 5.30 5.01
CA LYS A 65 6.75 5.86 3.67
C LYS A 65 5.84 7.08 3.73
N THR A 66 4.87 7.09 4.63
CA THR A 66 3.92 8.22 4.80
C THR A 66 4.41 9.28 5.79
N GLN A 67 5.60 9.08 6.39
CA GLN A 67 6.13 9.91 7.49
C GLN A 67 5.13 10.07 8.65
N SER A 68 4.28 9.07 8.85
CA SER A 68 3.27 9.05 9.90
C SER A 68 3.88 8.54 11.20
N ARG A 69 3.62 9.23 12.31
CA ARG A 69 4.15 8.84 13.64
C ARG A 69 3.31 7.78 14.34
N ASN A 70 2.04 7.65 13.98
CA ASN A 70 1.10 6.73 14.61
C ASN A 70 -0.06 6.41 13.66
N THR A 71 -0.97 5.53 14.11
CA THR A 71 -2.16 5.13 13.35
C THR A 71 -3.06 6.30 13.00
N ALA A 72 -3.26 7.27 13.91
CA ALA A 72 -4.13 8.41 13.65
C ALA A 72 -3.60 9.27 12.49
N ASN A 73 -2.30 9.57 12.48
CA ASN A 73 -1.66 10.28 11.37
C ASN A 73 -1.75 9.48 10.07
N LEU A 74 -1.63 8.16 10.15
CA LEU A 74 -1.75 7.28 8.99
C LEU A 74 -3.17 7.29 8.39
N VAL A 75 -4.21 7.35 9.23
CA VAL A 75 -5.61 7.51 8.78
C VAL A 75 -5.83 8.88 8.15
N THR A 76 -5.33 9.96 8.78
CA THR A 76 -5.40 11.31 8.20
C THR A 76 -4.70 11.37 6.84
N TYR A 77 -3.54 10.72 6.71
CA TYR A 77 -2.84 10.59 5.44
C TYR A 77 -3.70 9.88 4.39
N ALA A 78 -4.33 8.75 4.75
CA ALA A 78 -5.19 8.00 3.85
C ALA A 78 -6.34 8.84 3.28
N VAL A 79 -7.00 9.63 4.14
CA VAL A 79 -8.12 10.51 3.75
C VAL A 79 -7.62 11.66 2.87
N LYS A 80 -6.52 12.32 3.26
CA LYS A 80 -5.95 13.45 2.51
C LYS A 80 -5.50 13.07 1.09
N HIS A 81 -5.05 11.83 0.92
CA HIS A 81 -4.54 11.32 -0.37
C HIS A 81 -5.57 10.45 -1.12
N HIS A 82 -6.83 10.42 -0.71
CA HIS A 82 -7.90 9.64 -1.34
C HIS A 82 -7.62 8.14 -1.43
N TYR A 83 -6.86 7.60 -0.47
CA TYR A 83 -6.73 6.14 -0.28
C TYR A 83 -7.90 5.55 0.50
N PHE A 84 -8.67 6.40 1.18
CA PHE A 84 -9.84 6.00 1.94
C PHE A 84 -10.89 7.11 1.92
N ASP A 85 -12.10 6.76 1.49
CA ASP A 85 -13.27 7.63 1.54
C ASP A 85 -14.11 7.30 2.79
N ILE A 86 -14.52 8.35 3.51
CA ILE A 86 -15.33 8.26 4.74
C ILE A 86 -16.81 8.16 4.39
#